data_AF-A0A118JWQ2-F1
#
_entry.id   AF-A0A118JWQ2-F1
#
_cell.length_a   1.000
_cell.length_b   1.000
_cell.length_c   1.000
_cell.angle_alpha   90.00
_cell.angle_beta   90.00
_cell.angle_gamma   90.00
#
_symmetry.space_group_name_H-M   'P 1'
#
loop_
_entity.id
_entity.type
_entity.pdbx_description
1 polymer ?
#
loop_
_entity_poly.entity_id
_entity_poly.type
_entity_poly.pdbx_seq_one_letter_code
_entity_poly.pdbx_strand_id
1 'polypeptide(L)'
;MSMDGACELFPQQEVRNWEEQMNPRQVMGQIQAELFADRGHSCPQCGQINVKVGNNNHIFCWACQSHYCYLCRKMVRRSSEHYGPKACKQHTLG
;
A
#
# COMPACT_ATOMS: atom_id res chain seq x y z
N MET A 1 -14.37 42.60 23.44
CA MET A 1 -14.89 41.92 22.25
C MET A 1 -13.79 40.99 21.78
N SER A 2 -13.77 39.74 22.28
CA SER A 2 -12.77 38.74 21.90
C SER A 2 -13.19 38.08 20.59
N MET A 3 -12.36 38.19 19.55
CA MET A 3 -12.48 37.35 18.36
C MET A 3 -11.74 36.05 18.67
N ASP A 4 -12.45 35.08 19.20
CA ASP A 4 -11.96 33.71 19.30
C ASP A 4 -12.00 33.09 17.89
N GLY A 5 -11.00 33.45 17.09
CA GLY A 5 -10.81 32.97 15.72
C GLY A 5 -10.32 31.54 15.71
N ALA A 6 -11.21 30.59 15.99
CA ALA A 6 -10.95 29.19 15.67
C ALA A 6 -10.88 29.05 14.15
N CYS A 7 -9.67 29.00 13.60
CA CYS A 7 -9.47 28.68 12.19
C CYS A 7 -9.77 27.19 11.99
N GLU A 8 -11.02 26.88 11.63
CA GLU A 8 -11.43 25.54 11.23
C GLU A 8 -11.24 25.39 9.71
N LEU A 9 -10.30 24.53 9.29
CA LEU A 9 -10.04 24.27 7.86
C LEU A 9 -11.23 23.56 7.18
N PHE A 10 -11.86 22.61 7.89
CA PHE A 10 -13.01 21.86 7.41
C PHE A 10 -13.97 21.56 8.58
N PRO A 11 -15.30 21.59 8.36
CA PRO A 11 -16.26 21.15 9.36
C PRO A 11 -15.99 19.70 9.78
N GLN A 12 -16.11 19.39 11.09
CA GLN A 12 -15.86 18.03 11.58
C GLN A 12 -16.71 16.95 10.90
N GLN A 13 -17.93 17.29 10.47
CA GLN A 13 -18.79 16.35 9.74
C GLN A 13 -18.22 16.00 8.36
N GLU A 14 -17.61 16.95 7.67
CA GLU A 14 -16.99 16.69 6.36
C GLU A 14 -15.77 15.79 6.51
N VAL A 15 -14.95 16.00 7.55
CA VAL A 15 -13.81 15.14 7.88
C VAL A 15 -14.29 13.70 8.13
N ARG A 16 -15.32 13.52 8.99
CA ARG A 16 -15.89 12.19 9.27
C ARG A 16 -16.43 11.50 8.02
N ASN A 17 -17.21 12.21 7.20
CA ASN A 17 -17.77 11.67 5.96
C ASN A 17 -16.66 11.20 5.00
N TRP A 18 -15.53 11.92 4.96
CA TRP A 18 -14.38 11.56 4.16
C TRP A 18 -13.64 10.34 4.72
N GLU A 19 -13.44 10.28 6.04
CA GLU A 19 -12.86 9.13 6.74
C GLU A 19 -13.70 7.86 6.53
N GLU A 20 -15.03 7.96 6.59
CA GLU A 20 -15.95 6.84 6.34
C GLU A 20 -15.87 6.28 4.91
N GLN A 21 -15.50 7.11 3.94
CA GLN A 21 -15.35 6.73 2.53
C GLN A 21 -13.95 6.20 2.20
N MET A 22 -13.01 6.20 3.15
CA MET A 22 -11.67 5.69 2.90
C MET A 22 -11.70 4.22 2.54
N ASN A 23 -10.89 3.84 1.55
CA ASN A 23 -10.72 2.45 1.17
C ASN A 23 -10.03 1.67 2.32
N PRO A 24 -10.66 0.64 2.91
CA PRO A 24 -10.06 -0.11 4.01
C PRO A 24 -8.70 -0.72 3.66
N ARG A 25 -8.46 -1.04 2.37
CA ARG A 25 -7.14 -1.52 1.92
C ARG A 25 -6.04 -0.47 2.05
N GLN A 26 -6.36 0.80 1.81
CA GLN A 26 -5.39 1.90 1.97
C GLN A 26 -5.03 2.09 3.44
N VAL A 27 -6.02 2.12 4.32
CA VAL A 27 -5.81 2.25 5.78
C VAL A 27 -4.94 1.11 6.31
N MET A 28 -5.30 -0.13 6.01
CA MET A 28 -4.53 -1.30 6.46
C MET A 28 -3.12 -1.34 5.87
N GLY A 29 -2.97 -0.94 4.60
CA GLY A 29 -1.68 -0.87 3.94
C GLY A 29 -0.76 0.17 4.55
N GLN A 30 -1.29 1.34 4.92
CA GLN A 30 -0.54 2.38 5.62
C GLN A 30 -0.09 1.91 7.00
N ILE A 31 -0.98 1.32 7.80
CA ILE A 31 -0.64 0.76 9.13
C ILE A 31 0.48 -0.28 9.00
N GLN A 32 0.40 -1.19 8.03
CA GLN A 32 1.45 -2.18 7.79
C GLN A 32 2.78 -1.54 7.40
N ALA A 33 2.75 -0.53 6.53
CA ALA A 33 3.93 0.19 6.09
C ALA A 33 4.64 0.92 7.24
N GLU A 34 3.87 1.46 8.20
CA GLU A 34 4.40 2.11 9.40
C GLU A 34 4.96 1.08 10.40
N LEU A 35 4.21 0.02 10.70
CA LEU A 35 4.60 -0.98 11.71
C LEU A 35 5.77 -1.87 11.27
N PHE A 36 5.92 -2.11 9.96
CA PHE A 36 6.91 -3.05 9.43
C PHE A 36 7.74 -2.43 8.31
N ALA A 37 8.06 -1.14 8.45
CA ALA A 37 8.86 -0.39 7.49
C ALA A 37 10.21 -1.07 7.20
N ASP A 38 10.80 -1.72 8.19
CA ASP A 38 12.06 -2.47 8.12
C ASP A 38 11.99 -3.74 7.25
N ARG A 39 10.81 -4.35 7.16
CA ARG A 39 10.52 -5.53 6.33
C ARG A 39 9.83 -5.19 5.02
N GLY A 40 9.51 -3.92 4.81
CA GLY A 40 8.86 -3.41 3.62
C GLY A 40 9.84 -3.02 2.53
N HIS A 41 9.33 -2.91 1.30
CA HIS A 41 10.06 -2.38 0.16
C HIS A 41 9.25 -1.30 -0.54
N SER A 42 9.94 -0.31 -1.10
CA SER A 42 9.32 0.74 -1.89
C SER A 42 8.71 0.17 -3.17
N CYS A 43 7.47 0.55 -3.43
CA CYS A 43 6.80 0.28 -4.69
C CYS A 43 7.62 0.89 -5.85
N PRO A 44 7.94 0.12 -6.90
CA PRO A 44 8.73 0.62 -8.03
C PRO A 44 8.02 1.71 -8.84
N GLN A 45 6.69 1.83 -8.71
CA GLN A 45 5.88 2.81 -9.43
C GLN A 45 5.67 4.12 -8.65
N CYS A 46 5.41 4.05 -7.34
CA CYS A 46 5.03 5.23 -6.54
C CYS A 46 5.90 5.47 -5.30
N GLY A 47 6.87 4.60 -5.01
CA GLY A 47 7.78 4.74 -3.87
C GLY A 47 7.21 4.31 -2.52
N GLN A 48 5.90 4.20 -2.36
CA GLN A 48 5.27 3.83 -1.08
C GLN A 48 5.71 2.47 -0.57
N ILE A 49 5.97 2.39 0.74
CA ILE A 49 6.42 1.15 1.39
C ILE A 49 5.27 0.14 1.40
N ASN A 50 5.58 -1.08 0.96
CA ASN A 50 4.67 -2.20 1.00
C ASN A 50 5.38 -3.40 1.62
N VAL A 51 4.64 -4.13 2.43
CA VAL A 51 5.14 -5.27 3.18
C VAL A 51 4.62 -6.54 2.51
N LYS A 52 5.50 -7.53 2.30
CA LYS A 52 5.06 -8.85 1.86
C LYS A 52 4.38 -9.55 3.02
N VAL A 53 3.10 -9.89 2.85
CA VAL A 53 2.33 -10.66 3.82
C VAL A 53 2.13 -12.09 3.30
N GLY A 54 2.52 -13.07 4.10
CA GLY A 54 2.50 -14.48 3.70
C GLY A 54 3.61 -14.83 2.72
N ASN A 55 3.41 -15.88 1.93
CA ASN A 55 4.45 -16.42 1.04
C ASN A 55 4.40 -15.88 -0.39
N ASN A 56 3.36 -15.14 -0.78
CA ASN A 56 3.18 -14.67 -2.15
C ASN A 56 4.04 -13.45 -2.47
N ASN A 57 4.88 -13.58 -3.50
CA ASN A 57 5.75 -12.53 -4.01
C ASN A 57 5.02 -11.59 -4.97
N HIS A 58 3.75 -11.85 -5.31
CA HIS A 58 2.91 -10.91 -6.07
C HIS A 58 2.34 -9.85 -5.13
N ILE A 59 2.95 -8.68 -5.11
CA ILE A 59 2.50 -7.54 -4.31
C ILE A 59 1.48 -6.72 -5.11
N PHE A 60 0.40 -6.33 -4.44
CA PHE A 60 -0.53 -5.30 -4.88
C PHE A 60 -0.28 -4.05 -4.03
N CYS A 61 0.12 -2.95 -4.67
CA CYS A 61 0.43 -1.73 -3.95
C CYS A 61 -0.85 -1.12 -3.34
N TRP A 62 -0.92 -1.00 -2.01
CA TRP A 62 -2.09 -0.43 -1.35
C TRP A 62 -2.36 1.03 -1.75
N ALA A 63 -1.32 1.78 -2.12
CA ALA A 63 -1.41 3.19 -2.50
C ALA A 63 -1.80 3.39 -3.97
N CYS A 64 -0.99 2.91 -4.91
CA CYS A 64 -1.19 3.16 -6.35
C CYS A 64 -1.85 1.99 -7.10
N GLN A 65 -2.20 0.91 -6.43
CA GLN A 65 -2.88 -0.27 -6.99
C GLN A 65 -2.13 -1.00 -8.11
N SER A 66 -0.85 -0.69 -8.29
CA SER A 66 0.01 -1.36 -9.26
C SER A 66 0.47 -2.73 -8.71
N HIS A 67 0.62 -3.71 -9.60
CA HIS A 67 1.11 -5.05 -9.25
C HIS A 67 2.59 -5.22 -9.60
N TYR A 68 3.37 -5.78 -8.67
CA TYR A 68 4.79 -6.04 -8.91
C TYR A 68 5.30 -7.24 -8.11
N CYS A 69 6.47 -7.74 -8.49
CA CYS A 69 7.11 -8.88 -7.84
C CYS A 69 7.99 -8.41 -6.69
N TYR A 70 7.82 -8.98 -5.50
CA TYR A 70 8.61 -8.69 -4.30
C TYR A 70 10.11 -8.98 -4.51
N LEU A 71 10.43 -10.08 -5.20
CA LEU A 71 11.81 -10.54 -5.36
C LEU A 71 12.61 -9.65 -6.33
N CYS A 72 12.06 -9.37 -7.51
CA CYS A 72 12.79 -8.67 -8.57
C CYS A 72 12.34 -7.22 -8.78
N ARG A 73 11.31 -6.76 -8.06
CA ARG A 73 10.74 -5.40 -8.12
C ARG A 73 10.23 -4.98 -9.50
N LYS A 74 10.07 -5.92 -10.44
CA LYS A 74 9.47 -5.64 -11.76
C LYS A 74 7.96 -5.65 -11.68
N MET A 75 7.34 -4.79 -12.49
CA MET A 75 5.89 -4.75 -12.68
C MET A 75 5.36 -6.09 -13.23
N VAL A 76 4.25 -6.57 -12.67
CA VAL A 76 3.60 -7.82 -13.05
C VAL A 76 2.25 -7.49 -13.68
N ARG A 77 2.17 -7.57 -15.01
CA ARG A 77 0.91 -7.38 -15.75
C ARG A 77 0.04 -8.64 -15.74
N ARG A 78 0.68 -9.80 -15.90
CA ARG A 78 0.05 -11.13 -15.87
C ARG A 78 0.95 -12.08 -15.10
N SER A 79 0.39 -12.77 -14.10
CA SER A 79 1.15 -13.67 -13.23
C SER A 79 1.77 -14.83 -14.01
N SER A 80 1.07 -15.37 -15.01
CA SER A 80 1.56 -16.48 -15.85
C SER A 80 2.77 -16.12 -16.72
N GLU A 81 2.96 -14.85 -17.03
CA GLU A 81 4.11 -14.36 -17.82
C GLU A 81 5.32 -14.05 -16.93
N HIS A 82 5.12 -13.93 -15.61
CA HIS A 82 6.16 -13.53 -14.68
C HIS A 82 6.65 -14.66 -13.77
N TYR A 83 5.73 -15.53 -13.34
CA TYR A 83 6.03 -16.61 -12.41
C TYR A 83 6.04 -17.96 -13.11
N GLY A 84 7.00 -18.81 -12.75
CA GLY A 84 7.11 -20.15 -13.33
C GLY A 84 8.41 -20.86 -12.99
N PRO A 85 8.60 -22.10 -13.49
CA PRO A 85 9.79 -22.90 -13.17
C PRO A 85 11.12 -22.23 -13.53
N LYS A 86 11.15 -21.52 -14.67
CA LYS A 86 12.31 -20.77 -15.18
C LYS A 86 12.22 -19.25 -14.95
N ALA A 87 11.23 -18.79 -14.19
CA ALA A 87 10.97 -17.38 -13.93
C ALA A 87 10.96 -17.12 -12.41
N CYS A 88 10.44 -15.97 -11.96
CA CYS A 88 10.37 -15.69 -10.54
C CYS A 88 9.49 -16.72 -9.82
N LYS A 89 9.83 -17.06 -8.57
CA LYS A 89 8.97 -17.92 -7.73
C LYS A 89 7.81 -17.09 -7.20
N GLN A 90 6.59 -17.54 -7.43
CA GLN A 90 5.40 -16.87 -6.89
C GLN A 90 5.32 -17.01 -5.37
N HIS A 91 5.64 -18.19 -4.83
CA HIS A 91 5.60 -18.44 -3.40
C HIS A 91 7.00 -18.74 -2.85
N THR A 92 7.45 -17.95 -1.89
CA THR A 92 8.65 -18.22 -1.06
C THR A 92 8.31 -17.95 0.39
N LEU A 93 8.93 -18.69 1.32
CA LEU A 93 8.80 -18.44 2.75
C LEU A 93 9.11 -16.95 3.05
N GLY A 94 8.33 -16.39 3.98
CA GLY A 94 8.38 -14.98 4.38
C GLY A 94 9.56 -14.69 5.29
#